data_AF-A0A1F8TMD2-F1
#
_entry.id   AF-A0A1F8TMD2-F1
#
_cell.length_a   1.000
_cell.length_b   1.000
_cell.length_c   1.000
_cell.angle_alpha   90.00
_cell.angle_beta   90.00
_cell.angle_gamma   90.00
#
_symmetry.space_group_name_H-M   'P 1'
#
loop_
_entity.id
_entity.type
_entity.pdbx_description
1 polymer ?
#
loop_
_entity_poly.entity_id
_entity_poly.type
_entity_poly.pdbx_seq_one_letter_code
_entity_poly.pdbx_strand_id
1 'polypeptide(L)'
;MAGRQAFWMNDYRREWDSQKTLFWQMTWRAPGLEPNTTVLLNDRAFLSSSATGQLPRVDARVFNYYADNSLAAVLNWIYAPDNHSDQMDYLLFYPKSRLGGSLPAFEKDLPINYDFLAGTFEGNTSQVVAFYYSPPGCLRLLDPDIDFENRFMPDETLMREAARLSSSAWILPGKTATPPTVYGSEPPRGRRYYFERADLARQMKDWEQVVRLAEIAFALDDHPNDPVERFVFVEGYAHVGDWARAQELSVESFRVSKEYVAPMLCSLWARIARETAPGAAQSAALDALREKFACAW
;
A
#
# COMPACT_ATOMS: atom_id res chain seq x y z
N MET A 1 -9.56 33.79 -21.00
CA MET A 1 -8.51 33.51 -19.99
C MET A 1 -9.09 33.02 -18.65
N ALA A 2 -10.29 33.45 -18.22
CA ALA A 2 -10.93 32.97 -16.98
C ALA A 2 -11.19 31.44 -16.92
N GLY A 3 -11.54 30.80 -18.04
CA GLY A 3 -11.79 29.35 -18.06
C GLY A 3 -10.57 28.50 -17.67
N ARG A 4 -9.36 28.88 -18.09
CA ARG A 4 -8.14 28.14 -17.75
C ARG A 4 -7.78 28.26 -16.26
N GLN A 5 -7.98 29.44 -15.67
CA GLN A 5 -7.77 29.66 -14.24
C GLN A 5 -8.75 28.83 -13.40
N ALA A 6 -10.02 28.72 -13.84
CA ALA A 6 -11.01 27.88 -13.18
C ALA A 6 -10.65 26.38 -13.21
N PHE A 7 -10.10 25.89 -14.33
CA PHE A 7 -9.61 24.50 -14.41
C PHE A 7 -8.47 24.25 -13.43
N TRP A 8 -7.45 25.12 -13.42
CA TRP A 8 -6.32 24.99 -12.49
C TRP A 8 -6.75 25.02 -11.03
N MET A 9 -7.65 25.94 -10.66
CA MET A 9 -8.20 25.98 -9.30
C MET A 9 -8.85 24.66 -8.91
N ASN A 10 -9.60 24.04 -9.82
CA ASN A 10 -10.23 22.74 -9.57
C ASN A 10 -9.21 21.60 -9.48
N ASP A 11 -8.12 21.64 -10.25
CA ASP A 11 -7.04 20.65 -10.17
C ASP A 11 -6.33 20.71 -8.81
N TYR A 12 -5.96 21.91 -8.34
CA TYR A 12 -5.40 22.10 -6.99
C TYR A 12 -6.37 21.62 -5.90
N ARG A 13 -7.67 21.92 -6.02
CA ARG A 13 -8.68 21.44 -5.07
C ARG A 13 -8.76 19.91 -5.03
N ARG A 14 -8.73 19.26 -6.20
CA ARG A 14 -8.77 17.79 -6.30
C ARG A 14 -7.51 17.16 -5.71
N GLU A 15 -6.34 17.70 -6.01
CA GLU A 15 -5.09 17.18 -5.44
C GLU A 15 -5.00 17.40 -3.93
N TRP A 16 -5.53 18.51 -3.41
CA TRP A 16 -5.69 18.72 -1.98
C TRP A 16 -6.57 17.64 -1.34
N ASP A 17 -7.70 17.30 -1.96
CA ASP A 17 -8.57 16.22 -1.50
C ASP A 17 -7.85 14.85 -1.55
N SER A 18 -7.06 14.58 -2.61
CA SER A 18 -6.23 13.38 -2.71
C SER A 18 -5.14 13.33 -1.64
N GLN A 19 -4.48 14.44 -1.33
CA GLN A 19 -3.41 14.50 -0.32
C GLN A 19 -3.98 14.21 1.07
N LYS A 20 -5.10 14.84 1.45
CA LYS A 20 -5.80 14.52 2.70
C LYS A 20 -6.18 13.04 2.75
N THR A 21 -6.71 12.50 1.66
CA THR A 21 -7.14 11.10 1.58
C THR A 21 -5.96 10.13 1.70
N LEU A 22 -4.82 10.44 1.09
CA LEU A 22 -3.57 9.68 1.25
C LEU A 22 -3.17 9.61 2.72
N PHE A 23 -3.04 10.75 3.39
CA PHE A 23 -2.51 10.78 4.75
C PHE A 23 -3.50 10.26 5.79
N TRP A 24 -4.81 10.45 5.61
CA TRP A 24 -5.80 9.80 6.46
C TRP A 24 -5.70 8.29 6.39
N GLN A 25 -5.59 7.74 5.17
CA GLN A 25 -5.37 6.32 4.96
C GLN A 25 -4.03 5.84 5.56
N MET A 26 -2.96 6.62 5.40
CA MET A 26 -1.69 6.31 6.06
C MET A 26 -1.86 6.20 7.58
N THR A 27 -2.63 7.07 8.22
CA THR A 27 -2.88 6.98 9.68
C THR A 27 -3.76 5.80 10.08
N TRP A 28 -4.61 5.28 9.20
CA TRP A 28 -5.39 4.07 9.46
C TRP A 28 -4.53 2.82 9.33
N ARG A 29 -3.70 2.75 8.27
CA ARG A 29 -2.81 1.61 7.98
C ARG A 29 -1.56 1.59 8.87
N ALA A 30 -0.97 2.75 9.13
CA ALA A 30 0.19 2.97 9.97
C ALA A 30 -0.12 4.02 11.04
N PRO A 31 -0.81 3.65 12.13
CA PRO A 31 -1.19 4.60 13.19
C PRO A 31 0.01 5.23 13.91
N GLY A 32 1.15 4.57 13.89
CA GLY A 32 2.45 5.12 14.24
C GLY A 32 3.55 4.53 13.36
N LEU A 33 4.69 5.21 13.31
CA LEU A 33 5.89 4.78 12.61
C LEU A 33 7.09 4.88 13.55
N GLU A 34 8.07 4.00 13.39
CA GLU A 34 9.34 4.13 14.09
C GLU A 34 10.17 5.28 13.51
N PRO A 35 10.84 6.12 14.32
CA PRO A 35 11.74 7.17 13.83
C PRO A 35 12.84 6.61 12.93
N ASN A 36 13.37 7.45 12.04
CA ASN A 36 14.33 7.13 10.98
C ASN A 36 13.78 6.20 9.87
N THR A 37 12.45 6.11 9.74
CA THR A 37 11.80 5.33 8.68
C THR A 37 11.75 6.13 7.38
N THR A 38 12.19 5.49 6.28
CA THR A 38 11.98 6.02 4.92
C THR A 38 10.67 5.49 4.36
N VAL A 39 9.80 6.39 3.92
CA VAL A 39 8.56 6.09 3.19
C VAL A 39 8.81 6.21 1.69
N LEU A 40 8.55 5.13 0.95
CA LEU A 40 8.54 5.16 -0.50
C LEU A 40 7.10 5.25 -1.01
N LEU A 41 6.85 6.15 -1.96
CA LEU A 41 5.54 6.38 -2.55
C LEU A 41 5.65 6.44 -4.07
N ASN A 42 4.64 5.95 -4.80
CA ASN A 42 4.63 6.11 -6.25
C ASN A 42 4.56 7.59 -6.67
N ASP A 43 5.47 7.96 -7.57
CA ASP A 43 5.38 9.20 -8.34
C ASP A 43 4.40 9.03 -9.52
N ARG A 44 4.24 10.10 -10.30
CA ARG A 44 3.66 10.08 -11.63
C ARG A 44 4.23 8.92 -12.47
N ALA A 45 3.36 8.02 -12.87
CA ALA A 45 3.51 7.36 -14.16
C ALA A 45 2.77 8.22 -15.18
N PHE A 46 3.51 8.82 -16.13
CA PHE A 46 2.84 9.18 -17.38
C PHE A 46 2.34 7.87 -17.98
N LEU A 47 1.09 7.88 -18.45
CA LEU A 47 0.47 6.80 -19.22
C LEU A 47 1.54 5.99 -19.96
N SER A 48 1.91 4.82 -19.42
CA SER A 48 2.91 3.99 -20.05
C SER A 48 2.36 3.58 -21.41
N SER A 49 3.15 3.80 -22.44
CA SER A 49 2.94 3.23 -23.76
C SER A 49 3.55 1.83 -23.88
N SER A 50 3.97 1.17 -22.78
CA SER A 50 4.34 -0.25 -22.84
C SER A 50 3.05 -1.07 -22.96
N ALA A 51 2.59 -1.40 -24.17
CA ALA A 51 3.18 -2.33 -25.13
C ALA A 51 3.25 -3.75 -24.53
N THR A 52 2.09 -4.43 -24.45
CA THR A 52 1.86 -5.87 -24.77
C THR A 52 0.61 -6.48 -24.11
N GLY A 53 -0.27 -5.73 -23.45
CA GLY A 53 -1.49 -6.32 -22.87
C GLY A 53 -2.68 -5.37 -22.81
N GLN A 54 -3.89 -5.94 -22.84
CA GLN A 54 -5.20 -5.30 -22.66
C GLN A 54 -5.38 -4.74 -21.23
N LEU A 55 -4.39 -4.03 -20.68
CA LEU A 55 -4.59 -3.31 -19.43
C LEU A 55 -5.29 -1.98 -19.72
N PRO A 56 -6.27 -1.58 -18.88
CA PRO A 56 -6.76 -0.21 -18.87
C PRO A 56 -5.61 0.76 -18.67
N ARG A 57 -5.72 1.95 -19.25
CA ARG A 57 -4.81 3.06 -18.95
C ARG A 57 -4.92 3.39 -17.46
N VAL A 58 -3.97 2.94 -16.65
CA VAL A 58 -3.89 3.33 -15.24
C VAL A 58 -3.20 4.68 -15.21
N ASP A 59 -3.97 5.73 -14.91
CA ASP A 59 -3.39 7.03 -14.59
C ASP A 59 -2.88 7.00 -13.15
N ALA A 60 -1.62 6.60 -12.95
CA ALA A 60 -0.99 6.64 -11.63
C ALA A 60 -0.57 8.07 -11.22
N ARG A 61 -1.02 9.12 -11.93
CA ARG A 61 -0.85 10.51 -11.49
C ARG A 61 -1.77 10.80 -10.32
N VAL A 62 -1.27 10.58 -9.11
CA VAL A 62 -1.96 11.06 -7.91
C VAL A 62 -1.73 12.55 -7.71
N PHE A 63 -0.50 13.02 -7.93
CA PHE A 63 -0.10 14.40 -7.70
C PHE A 63 0.68 14.96 -8.89
N ASN A 64 0.21 16.08 -9.45
CA ASN A 64 0.94 16.84 -10.46
C ASN A 64 1.69 18.03 -9.84
N TYR A 65 1.28 18.48 -8.64
CA TYR A 65 1.83 19.67 -8.01
C TYR A 65 2.58 19.41 -6.70
N TYR A 66 2.54 18.19 -6.17
CA TYR A 66 3.29 17.80 -4.96
C TYR A 66 4.48 16.91 -5.30
N ALA A 67 5.67 17.42 -5.05
CA ALA A 67 6.90 16.64 -5.06
C ALA A 67 7.10 15.92 -3.72
N ASP A 68 7.92 14.86 -3.73
CA ASP A 68 8.19 14.03 -2.55
C ASP A 68 8.66 14.85 -1.33
N ASN A 69 9.51 15.87 -1.55
CA ASN A 69 9.94 16.79 -0.51
C ASN A 69 8.79 17.53 0.20
N SER A 70 7.78 17.99 -0.55
CA SER A 70 6.61 18.67 0.01
C SER A 70 5.75 17.71 0.84
N LEU A 71 5.64 16.45 0.41
CA LEU A 71 4.92 15.42 1.15
C LEU A 71 5.71 14.93 2.38
N ALA A 72 7.05 14.94 2.33
CA ALA A 72 7.90 14.64 3.48
C ALA A 72 7.69 15.63 4.62
N ALA A 73 7.48 16.92 4.31
CA ALA A 73 7.15 17.92 5.33
C ALA A 73 5.81 17.60 6.02
N VAL A 74 4.78 17.24 5.25
CA VAL A 74 3.49 16.81 5.80
C VAL A 74 3.62 15.52 6.62
N LEU A 75 4.40 14.55 6.14
CA LEU A 75 4.66 13.29 6.85
C LEU A 75 5.21 13.55 8.25
N ASN A 76 6.23 14.43 8.36
CA ASN A 76 6.80 14.79 9.66
C ASN A 76 5.81 15.58 10.52
N TRP A 77 5.00 16.47 9.93
CA TRP A 77 3.94 17.16 10.68
C TRP A 77 2.92 16.19 11.31
N ILE A 78 2.66 15.06 10.64
CA ILE A 78 1.70 14.05 11.11
C ILE A 78 2.32 13.09 12.13
N TYR A 79 3.53 12.59 11.87
CA TYR A 79 4.13 11.50 12.63
C TYR A 79 5.16 11.94 13.68
N ALA A 80 5.65 13.19 13.59
CA ALA A 80 6.57 13.80 14.54
C ALA A 80 6.17 15.27 14.84
N PRO A 81 4.92 15.54 15.27
CA PRO A 81 4.43 16.91 15.48
C PRO A 81 5.22 17.69 16.54
N ASP A 82 5.84 16.98 17.49
CA ASP A 82 6.61 17.54 18.61
C ASP A 82 8.12 17.64 18.31
N ASN A 83 8.58 17.16 17.15
CA ASN A 83 9.97 17.33 16.74
C ASN A 83 10.16 18.74 16.17
N HIS A 84 11.01 19.52 16.85
CA HIS A 84 11.35 20.90 16.50
C HIS A 84 12.85 21.08 16.28
N SER A 85 13.57 19.98 16.05
CA SER A 85 15.00 20.00 15.74
C SER A 85 15.25 20.09 14.23
N ASP A 86 16.49 20.34 13.86
CA ASP A 86 16.92 20.24 12.45
C ASP A 86 17.11 18.77 12.00
N GLN A 87 16.87 17.78 12.86
CA GLN A 87 16.92 16.36 12.51
C GLN A 87 15.51 15.83 12.30
N MET A 88 15.21 15.44 11.06
CA MET A 88 13.91 14.89 10.65
C MET A 88 13.82 13.40 10.98
N ASP A 89 12.67 12.97 11.51
CA ASP A 89 12.43 11.56 11.85
C ASP A 89 12.01 10.72 10.64
N TYR A 90 11.42 11.33 9.62
CA TYR A 90 10.89 10.60 8.48
C TYR A 90 11.30 11.23 7.15
N LEU A 91 11.58 10.36 6.19
CA LEU A 91 11.83 10.73 4.81
C LEU A 91 10.72 10.21 3.92
N LEU A 92 10.29 10.98 2.93
CA LEU A 92 9.43 10.49 1.86
C LEU A 92 10.13 10.66 0.53
N PHE A 93 10.24 9.58 -0.24
CA PHE A 93 10.81 9.59 -1.57
C PHE A 93 9.88 8.99 -2.61
N TYR A 94 9.96 9.59 -3.79
CA TYR A 94 9.53 9.00 -5.04
C TYR A 94 10.69 8.19 -5.63
N PRO A 95 10.64 6.85 -5.67
CA PRO A 95 11.78 6.05 -6.10
C PRO A 95 12.28 6.43 -7.49
N LYS A 96 11.37 6.68 -8.43
CA LYS A 96 11.66 7.17 -9.78
C LYS A 96 12.56 8.42 -9.83
N SER A 97 12.41 9.31 -8.86
CA SER A 97 13.11 10.59 -8.81
C SER A 97 14.41 10.53 -8.01
N ARG A 98 14.63 9.46 -7.23
CA ARG A 98 15.71 9.40 -6.21
C ARG A 98 16.67 8.23 -6.40
N LEU A 99 16.27 7.17 -7.11
CA LEU A 99 17.09 5.99 -7.35
C LEU A 99 18.42 6.35 -8.03
N GLY A 100 19.52 5.76 -7.56
CA GLY A 100 20.88 6.03 -8.04
C GLY A 100 21.47 7.35 -7.53
N GLY A 101 20.74 8.08 -6.68
CA GLY A 101 21.18 9.28 -6.01
C GLY A 101 20.93 9.18 -4.50
N SER A 102 19.99 9.99 -3.99
CA SER A 102 19.63 10.00 -2.57
C SER A 102 18.99 8.71 -2.08
N LEU A 103 18.37 7.93 -2.97
CA LEU A 103 18.05 6.53 -2.75
C LEU A 103 19.08 5.70 -3.53
N PRO A 104 20.10 5.09 -2.88
CA PRO A 104 21.22 4.50 -3.60
C PRO A 104 20.83 3.33 -4.50
N ALA A 105 20.10 2.35 -3.96
CA ALA A 105 19.62 1.16 -4.65
C ALA A 105 18.44 0.51 -3.90
N PHE A 106 17.79 -0.46 -4.52
CA PHE A 106 16.79 -1.33 -3.86
C PHE A 106 17.45 -2.50 -3.14
N GLU A 107 18.45 -2.20 -2.31
CA GLU A 107 19.23 -3.14 -1.51
C GLU A 107 19.22 -2.69 -0.06
N LYS A 108 19.19 -3.67 0.87
CA LYS A 108 19.25 -3.40 2.31
C LYS A 108 20.63 -2.91 2.73
N ASP A 109 20.69 -2.31 3.91
CA ASP A 109 21.92 -1.92 4.61
C ASP A 109 22.71 -0.80 3.92
N LEU A 110 22.05 0.04 3.13
CA LEU A 110 22.64 1.23 2.52
C LEU A 110 22.23 2.49 3.30
N PRO A 111 23.18 3.37 3.66
CA PRO A 111 22.87 4.62 4.34
C PRO A 111 22.08 5.55 3.43
N ILE A 112 21.10 6.25 4.01
CA ILE A 112 20.36 7.33 3.37
C ILE A 112 20.62 8.59 4.19
N ASN A 113 21.32 9.55 3.58
CA ASN A 113 21.52 10.88 4.15
C ASN A 113 20.92 11.90 3.19
N TYR A 114 19.98 12.70 3.67
CA TYR A 114 19.31 13.69 2.85
C TYR A 114 19.15 15.01 3.58
N ASP A 115 19.71 16.06 2.98
CA ASP A 115 19.63 17.43 3.48
C ASP A 115 18.46 18.15 2.78
N PHE A 116 17.37 18.33 3.52
CA PHE A 116 16.42 19.39 3.18
C PHE A 116 16.96 20.68 3.76
N LEU A 117 16.88 21.78 3.02
CA LEU A 117 17.25 23.10 3.55
C LEU A 117 16.56 23.46 4.90
N ALA A 118 15.47 22.76 5.25
CA ALA A 118 14.72 22.89 6.50
C ALA A 118 15.05 21.84 7.58
N GLY A 119 15.94 20.87 7.31
CA GLY A 119 16.34 19.80 8.22
C GLY A 119 17.03 18.62 7.51
N THR A 120 17.85 17.87 8.24
CA THR A 120 18.56 16.69 7.76
C THR A 120 17.85 15.41 8.17
N PHE A 121 17.85 14.41 7.29
CA PHE A 121 17.44 13.05 7.60
C PHE A 121 18.65 12.12 7.50
N GLU A 122 18.79 11.24 8.48
CA GLU A 122 19.75 10.14 8.48
C GLU A 122 18.99 8.83 8.72
N GLY A 123 19.18 7.85 7.84
CA GLY A 123 18.50 6.56 7.92
C GLY A 123 19.17 5.48 7.09
N ASN A 124 18.44 4.39 6.85
CA ASN A 124 18.97 3.23 6.13
C ASN A 124 17.89 2.57 5.27
N THR A 125 18.28 2.02 4.12
CA THR A 125 17.37 1.26 3.24
C THR A 125 16.80 -0.01 3.87
N SER A 126 17.34 -0.47 5.00
CA SER A 126 16.76 -1.54 5.83
C SER A 126 15.50 -1.11 6.59
N GLN A 127 15.29 0.19 6.82
CA GLN A 127 14.14 0.73 7.53
C GLN A 127 13.19 1.47 6.59
N VAL A 128 12.53 0.70 5.71
CA VAL A 128 11.67 1.22 4.64
C VAL A 128 10.24 0.70 4.75
N VAL A 129 9.29 1.61 4.52
CA VAL A 129 7.86 1.31 4.33
C VAL A 129 7.49 1.80 2.92
N ALA A 130 7.11 0.90 2.01
CA ALA A 130 6.69 1.29 0.67
C ALA A 130 5.16 1.26 0.56
N PHE A 131 4.57 2.42 0.28
CA PHE A 131 3.15 2.56 0.01
C PHE A 131 2.89 2.75 -1.47
N TYR A 132 1.84 2.10 -1.98
CA TYR A 132 1.28 2.39 -3.28
C TYR A 132 -0.10 3.01 -3.12
N TYR A 133 -0.32 4.12 -3.81
CA TYR A 133 -1.56 4.88 -3.76
C TYR A 133 -2.01 5.20 -5.18
N SER A 134 -3.18 4.67 -5.57
CA SER A 134 -3.77 4.92 -6.89
C SER A 134 -5.30 4.92 -6.77
N PRO A 135 -5.92 6.04 -6.35
CA PRO A 135 -7.37 6.18 -6.30
C PRO A 135 -8.04 5.82 -7.64
N PRO A 136 -9.23 5.18 -7.62
CA PRO A 136 -10.13 5.00 -6.48
C PRO A 136 -9.77 3.84 -5.52
N GLY A 137 -8.69 3.09 -5.78
CA GLY A 137 -8.17 2.05 -4.88
C GLY A 137 -7.74 2.57 -3.51
N CYS A 138 -7.62 1.65 -2.55
CA CYS A 138 -7.12 1.92 -1.20
C CYS A 138 -5.62 2.25 -1.22
N LEU A 139 -5.12 2.95 -0.20
CA LEU A 139 -3.70 2.95 0.07
C LEU A 139 -3.26 1.53 0.43
N ARG A 140 -2.11 1.10 -0.07
CA ARG A 140 -1.59 -0.24 0.20
C ARG A 140 -0.15 -0.19 0.67
N LEU A 141 0.12 -0.85 1.80
CA LEU A 141 1.48 -1.23 2.17
C LEU A 141 1.92 -2.37 1.26
N LEU A 142 3.04 -2.21 0.57
CA LEU A 142 3.54 -3.22 -0.34
C LEU A 142 4.10 -4.43 0.42
N ASP A 143 3.61 -5.61 0.06
CA ASP A 143 4.04 -6.89 0.59
C ASP A 143 5.17 -7.46 -0.30
N PRO A 144 6.39 -7.68 0.23
CA PRO A 144 7.53 -8.12 -0.58
C PRO A 144 7.32 -9.48 -1.26
N ASP A 145 6.49 -10.36 -0.69
CA ASP A 145 6.24 -11.71 -1.22
C ASP A 145 5.23 -11.72 -2.38
N ILE A 146 4.42 -10.66 -2.50
CA ILE A 146 3.28 -10.60 -3.43
C ILE A 146 3.44 -9.45 -4.42
N ASP A 147 3.77 -8.26 -3.94
CA ASP A 147 3.68 -7.03 -4.73
C ASP A 147 4.85 -6.79 -5.67
N PHE A 148 5.95 -7.50 -5.48
CA PHE A 148 7.04 -7.54 -6.46
C PHE A 148 6.54 -8.04 -7.84
N GLU A 149 5.55 -8.92 -7.87
CA GLU A 149 4.97 -9.47 -9.12
C GLU A 149 3.70 -8.73 -9.58
N ASN A 150 3.26 -7.71 -8.85
CA ASN A 150 1.98 -7.05 -9.12
C ASN A 150 2.05 -6.12 -10.34
N ARG A 151 1.66 -6.65 -11.51
CA ARG A 151 1.61 -5.92 -12.79
C ARG A 151 0.49 -4.88 -12.92
N PHE A 152 -0.38 -4.72 -11.92
CA PHE A 152 -1.29 -3.57 -11.86
C PHE A 152 -0.56 -2.28 -11.46
N MET A 153 0.65 -2.39 -10.89
CA MET A 153 1.55 -1.26 -10.67
C MET A 153 2.46 -1.05 -11.89
N PRO A 154 2.45 0.15 -12.52
CA PRO A 154 3.31 0.43 -13.66
C PRO A 154 4.80 0.40 -13.28
N ASP A 155 5.61 -0.26 -14.11
CA ASP A 155 7.06 -0.39 -13.98
C ASP A 155 7.75 0.97 -13.81
N GLU A 156 7.24 2.02 -14.45
CA GLU A 156 7.83 3.36 -14.42
C GLU A 156 7.74 4.04 -13.05
N THR A 157 6.94 3.51 -12.13
CA THR A 157 6.88 3.99 -10.74
C THR A 157 8.00 3.40 -9.87
N LEU A 158 8.61 2.30 -10.33
CA LEU A 158 9.57 1.47 -9.61
C LEU A 158 9.04 0.88 -8.28
N MET A 159 7.71 0.85 -8.10
CA MET A 159 7.13 0.42 -6.83
C MET A 159 7.14 -1.10 -6.62
N ARG A 160 7.15 -1.89 -7.71
CA ARG A 160 7.33 -3.34 -7.58
C ARG A 160 8.71 -3.66 -7.02
N GLU A 161 9.74 -2.98 -7.52
CA GLU A 161 11.11 -3.08 -7.03
C GLU A 161 11.22 -2.54 -5.60
N ALA A 162 10.57 -1.41 -5.30
CA ALA A 162 10.50 -0.85 -3.95
C ALA A 162 9.86 -1.80 -2.92
N ALA A 163 8.92 -2.66 -3.35
CA ALA A 163 8.30 -3.66 -2.48
C ALA A 163 9.34 -4.57 -1.80
N ARG A 164 10.52 -4.80 -2.42
CA ARG A 164 11.61 -5.61 -1.85
C ARG A 164 12.19 -5.04 -0.56
N LEU A 165 12.15 -3.72 -0.38
CA LEU A 165 12.60 -3.04 0.84
C LEU A 165 11.48 -2.86 1.86
N SER A 166 10.23 -2.93 1.42
CA SER A 166 9.05 -2.67 2.26
C SER A 166 8.95 -3.68 3.39
N SER A 167 8.67 -3.19 4.60
CA SER A 167 8.39 -4.01 5.77
C SER A 167 7.35 -3.35 6.66
N SER A 168 6.44 -4.15 7.20
CA SER A 168 5.47 -3.70 8.20
C SER A 168 6.06 -3.59 9.61
N ALA A 169 7.29 -4.08 9.83
CA ALA A 169 7.93 -4.09 11.15
C ALA A 169 8.09 -2.69 11.76
N TRP A 170 8.22 -1.66 10.92
CA TRP A 170 8.41 -0.25 11.32
C TRP A 170 7.10 0.48 11.59
N ILE A 171 5.96 -0.21 11.45
CA ILE A 171 4.62 0.34 11.70
C ILE A 171 4.18 -0.05 13.11
N LEU A 172 3.92 0.97 13.92
CA LEU A 172 3.43 0.81 15.29
C LEU A 172 1.90 0.77 15.31
N PRO A 173 1.26 -0.22 15.97
CA PRO A 173 -0.20 -0.32 16.02
C PRO A 173 -0.84 0.75 16.91
N GLY A 174 -0.07 1.34 17.84
CA GLY A 174 -0.51 2.44 18.69
C GLY A 174 -0.66 3.72 17.88
N LYS A 175 -1.78 4.43 18.08
CA LYS A 175 -2.06 5.69 17.37
C LYS A 175 -1.18 6.81 17.94
N THR A 176 -0.13 7.17 17.22
CA THR A 176 0.74 8.33 17.51
C THR A 176 0.61 9.42 16.46
N ALA A 177 0.17 9.07 15.23
CA ALA A 177 -0.04 10.01 14.15
C ALA A 177 -1.17 11.00 14.45
N THR A 178 -0.90 12.29 14.24
CA THR A 178 -1.83 13.40 14.45
C THR A 178 -2.00 14.22 13.18
N PRO A 179 -3.00 13.89 12.32
CA PRO A 179 -3.34 14.72 11.17
C PRO A 179 -3.56 16.19 11.56
N PRO A 180 -3.00 17.15 10.82
CA PRO A 180 -3.13 18.56 11.16
C PRO A 180 -4.58 19.01 11.04
N THR A 181 -4.99 19.99 11.85
CA THR A 181 -6.39 20.47 11.90
C THR A 181 -6.93 20.94 10.56
N VAL A 182 -6.06 21.43 9.67
CA VAL A 182 -6.40 21.84 8.29
C VAL A 182 -6.89 20.67 7.41
N TYR A 183 -6.58 19.42 7.77
CA TYR A 183 -7.11 18.22 7.10
C TYR A 183 -8.55 17.89 7.51
N GLY A 184 -9.09 18.60 8.50
CA GLY A 184 -10.43 18.39 9.02
C GLY A 184 -10.53 17.16 9.92
N SER A 185 -11.76 16.71 10.17
CA SER A 185 -12.02 15.49 10.92
C SER A 185 -11.71 14.24 10.09
N GLU A 186 -11.55 13.11 10.79
CA GLU A 186 -11.44 11.80 10.17
C GLU A 186 -12.60 11.58 9.17
N PRO A 187 -12.31 11.17 7.92
CA PRO A 187 -13.35 10.84 6.95
C PRO A 187 -14.27 9.71 7.44
N PRO A 188 -15.49 9.60 6.90
CA PRO A 188 -16.36 8.46 7.18
C PRO A 188 -15.67 7.12 6.90
N ARG A 189 -15.88 6.17 7.80
CA ARG A 189 -15.28 4.82 7.74
C ARG A 189 -15.96 3.98 6.67
N GLY A 190 -15.42 4.03 5.46
CA GLY A 190 -15.82 3.17 4.34
C GLY A 190 -14.92 1.95 4.17
N ARG A 191 -15.01 1.31 3.00
CA ARG A 191 -14.23 0.13 2.63
C ARG A 191 -12.72 0.29 2.84
N ARG A 192 -12.14 1.42 2.43
CA ARG A 192 -10.69 1.70 2.56
C ARG A 192 -10.22 1.67 4.01
N TYR A 193 -11.01 2.26 4.91
CA TYR A 193 -10.75 2.19 6.35
C TYR A 193 -10.71 0.74 6.84
N TYR A 194 -11.71 -0.06 6.50
CA TYR A 194 -11.76 -1.46 6.96
C TYR A 194 -10.67 -2.32 6.33
N PHE A 195 -10.30 -2.07 5.07
CA PHE A 195 -9.17 -2.72 4.40
C PHE A 195 -7.85 -2.41 5.13
N GLU A 196 -7.57 -1.15 5.41
CA GLU A 196 -6.31 -0.74 6.06
C GLU A 196 -6.21 -1.21 7.51
N ARG A 197 -7.33 -1.18 8.22
CA ARG A 197 -7.43 -1.74 9.58
C ARG A 197 -7.27 -3.26 9.56
N ALA A 198 -7.75 -3.94 8.52
CA ALA A 198 -7.58 -5.38 8.37
C ALA A 198 -6.13 -5.72 8.04
N ASP A 199 -5.46 -4.95 7.18
CA ASP A 199 -4.04 -5.19 6.87
C ASP A 199 -3.13 -4.88 8.07
N LEU A 200 -3.50 -3.91 8.91
CA LEU A 200 -2.86 -3.71 10.22
C LEU A 200 -3.11 -4.89 11.18
N ALA A 201 -4.34 -5.42 11.24
CA ALA A 201 -4.65 -6.60 12.06
C ALA A 201 -3.89 -7.85 11.57
N ARG A 202 -3.75 -8.02 10.25
CA ARG A 202 -2.94 -9.07 9.62
C ARG A 202 -1.48 -8.99 10.06
N GLN A 203 -0.88 -7.79 10.06
CA GLN A 203 0.48 -7.58 10.57
C GLN A 203 0.64 -8.07 12.02
N MET A 204 -0.39 -7.91 12.84
CA MET A 204 -0.40 -8.39 14.24
C MET A 204 -0.81 -9.86 14.40
N LYS A 205 -1.08 -10.57 13.29
CA LYS A 205 -1.62 -11.93 13.25
C LYS A 205 -2.95 -12.09 14.01
N ASP A 206 -3.72 -11.00 14.14
CA ASP A 206 -5.07 -11.03 14.71
C ASP A 206 -6.08 -11.39 13.63
N TRP A 207 -6.05 -12.67 13.23
CA TRP A 207 -6.84 -13.20 12.12
C TRP A 207 -8.35 -13.09 12.35
N GLU A 208 -8.80 -13.25 13.59
CA GLU A 208 -10.18 -13.03 14.01
C GLU A 208 -10.61 -11.57 13.77
N GLN A 209 -9.73 -10.61 14.06
CA GLN A 209 -10.01 -9.20 13.76
C GLN A 209 -10.02 -8.90 12.27
N VAL A 210 -9.17 -9.56 11.47
CA VAL A 210 -9.21 -9.46 9.99
C VAL A 210 -10.58 -9.88 9.49
N VAL A 211 -11.08 -11.04 9.92
CA VAL A 211 -12.40 -11.56 9.51
C VAL A 211 -13.53 -10.64 9.98
N ARG A 212 -13.52 -10.16 11.22
CA ARG A 212 -14.53 -9.19 11.70
C ARG A 212 -14.58 -7.93 10.82
N LEU A 213 -13.43 -7.41 10.39
CA LEU A 213 -13.37 -6.23 9.51
C LEU A 213 -13.82 -6.57 8.09
N ALA A 214 -13.54 -7.78 7.61
CA ALA A 214 -14.01 -8.29 6.33
C ALA A 214 -15.54 -8.29 6.26
N GLU A 215 -16.21 -8.87 7.27
CA GLU A 215 -17.68 -8.93 7.33
C GLU A 215 -18.32 -7.54 7.29
N ILE A 216 -17.74 -6.57 8.02
CA ILE A 216 -18.22 -5.19 7.98
C ILE A 216 -18.00 -4.60 6.59
N ALA A 217 -16.82 -4.79 5.99
CA ALA A 217 -16.49 -4.23 4.68
C ALA A 217 -17.35 -4.81 3.55
N PHE A 218 -17.69 -6.10 3.60
CA PHE A 218 -18.52 -6.76 2.59
C PHE A 218 -20.01 -6.46 2.75
N ALA A 219 -20.45 -6.04 3.93
CA ALA A 219 -21.82 -5.57 4.15
C ALA A 219 -22.07 -4.13 3.63
N LEU A 220 -21.02 -3.39 3.23
CA LEU A 220 -21.14 -2.08 2.61
C LEU A 220 -21.57 -2.20 1.14
N ASP A 221 -22.40 -1.25 0.67
CA ASP A 221 -22.76 -1.07 -0.75
C ASP A 221 -21.62 -0.40 -1.54
N ASP A 222 -20.43 -0.98 -1.44
CA ASP A 222 -19.19 -0.55 -2.10
C ASP A 222 -18.44 -1.81 -2.52
N HIS A 223 -17.61 -1.79 -3.55
CA HIS A 223 -16.87 -2.97 -4.05
C HIS A 223 -15.36 -2.67 -4.18
N PRO A 224 -14.47 -3.69 -4.08
CA PRO A 224 -13.04 -3.46 -4.26
C PRO A 224 -12.74 -2.85 -5.62
N ASN A 225 -11.89 -1.83 -5.65
CA ASN A 225 -11.45 -1.20 -6.90
C ASN A 225 -10.22 -1.89 -7.50
N ASP A 226 -9.52 -2.70 -6.70
CA ASP A 226 -8.38 -3.52 -7.10
C ASP A 226 -8.62 -4.98 -6.64
N PRO A 227 -8.40 -5.99 -7.50
CA PRO A 227 -8.58 -7.40 -7.12
C PRO A 227 -7.68 -7.83 -5.94
N VAL A 228 -6.55 -7.17 -5.73
CA VAL A 228 -5.60 -7.49 -4.65
C VAL A 228 -6.11 -6.99 -3.28
N GLU A 229 -7.06 -6.06 -3.23
CA GLU A 229 -7.69 -5.63 -1.96
C GLU A 229 -8.44 -6.77 -1.25
N ARG A 230 -8.78 -7.87 -1.95
CA ARG A 230 -9.37 -9.06 -1.31
C ARG A 230 -8.32 -9.94 -0.60
N PHE A 231 -7.03 -9.79 -0.88
CA PHE A 231 -6.01 -10.75 -0.46
C PHE A 231 -5.84 -10.82 1.05
N VAL A 232 -5.90 -9.66 1.72
CA VAL A 232 -5.86 -9.59 3.19
C VAL A 232 -6.99 -10.41 3.82
N PHE A 233 -8.17 -10.40 3.20
CA PHE A 233 -9.34 -11.14 3.68
C PHE A 233 -9.24 -12.62 3.34
N VAL A 234 -8.76 -12.98 2.14
CA VAL A 234 -8.45 -14.38 1.77
C VAL A 234 -7.55 -15.01 2.82
N GLU A 235 -6.48 -14.31 3.20
CA GLU A 235 -5.55 -14.75 4.25
C GLU A 235 -6.24 -14.87 5.61
N GLY A 236 -7.01 -13.85 6.01
CA GLY A 236 -7.81 -13.88 7.25
C GLY A 236 -8.70 -15.10 7.38
N TYR A 237 -9.53 -15.39 6.37
CA TYR A 237 -10.44 -16.54 6.38
C TYR A 237 -9.68 -17.87 6.41
N ALA A 238 -8.59 -17.99 5.63
CA ALA A 238 -7.77 -19.20 5.63
C ALA A 238 -7.17 -19.48 7.02
N HIS A 239 -6.69 -18.45 7.71
CA HIS A 239 -6.09 -18.58 9.05
C HIS A 239 -7.08 -18.95 10.15
N VAL A 240 -8.36 -18.60 10.02
CA VAL A 240 -9.42 -19.06 10.94
C VAL A 240 -10.06 -20.38 10.51
N GLY A 241 -9.60 -20.98 9.40
CA GLY A 241 -10.07 -22.27 8.89
C GLY A 241 -11.35 -22.19 8.04
N ASP A 242 -11.80 -20.99 7.67
CA ASP A 242 -12.88 -20.80 6.68
C ASP A 242 -12.31 -20.90 5.26
N TRP A 243 -11.93 -22.11 4.89
CA TRP A 243 -11.34 -22.42 3.59
C TRP A 243 -12.30 -22.11 2.43
N ALA A 244 -13.60 -22.33 2.63
CA ALA A 244 -14.60 -22.10 1.60
C ALA A 244 -14.66 -20.62 1.21
N ARG A 245 -14.70 -19.71 2.20
CA ARG A 245 -14.72 -18.27 1.94
C ARG A 245 -13.40 -17.77 1.37
N ALA A 246 -12.26 -18.28 1.86
CA ALA A 246 -10.95 -17.95 1.31
C ALA A 246 -10.83 -18.34 -0.18
N GLN A 247 -11.32 -19.52 -0.56
CA GLN A 247 -11.36 -19.98 -1.95
C GLN A 247 -12.28 -19.13 -2.82
N GLU A 248 -13.48 -18.81 -2.32
CA GLU A 248 -14.45 -17.98 -3.05
C GLU A 248 -13.84 -16.62 -3.42
N LEU A 249 -13.28 -15.90 -2.44
CA LEU A 249 -12.66 -14.60 -2.65
C LEU A 249 -11.43 -14.69 -3.57
N SER A 250 -10.65 -15.76 -3.48
CA SER A 250 -9.52 -16.00 -4.40
C SER A 250 -10.00 -16.14 -5.84
N VAL A 251 -11.07 -16.91 -6.05
CA VAL A 251 -11.67 -17.10 -7.38
C VAL A 251 -12.29 -15.82 -7.90
N GLU A 252 -12.91 -15.00 -7.05
CA GLU A 252 -13.40 -13.66 -7.43
C GLU A 252 -12.27 -12.76 -7.94
N SER A 253 -11.17 -12.64 -7.19
CA SER A 253 -10.00 -11.85 -7.61
C SER A 253 -9.42 -12.37 -8.92
N PHE A 254 -9.27 -13.70 -9.04
CA PHE A 254 -8.74 -14.35 -10.24
C PHE A 254 -9.58 -14.06 -11.50
N ARG A 255 -10.90 -13.92 -11.38
CA ARG A 255 -11.79 -13.63 -12.51
C ARG A 255 -11.57 -12.23 -13.11
N VAL A 256 -11.02 -11.27 -12.34
CA VAL A 256 -10.80 -9.90 -12.81
C VAL A 256 -9.70 -9.85 -13.88
N SER A 257 -8.53 -10.46 -13.60
CA SER A 257 -7.47 -10.64 -14.60
C SER A 257 -6.65 -11.88 -14.27
N LYS A 258 -6.97 -12.99 -14.93
CA LYS A 258 -6.41 -14.31 -14.64
C LYS A 258 -4.89 -14.34 -14.70
N GLU A 259 -4.31 -13.75 -15.75
CA GLU A 259 -2.87 -13.76 -16.01
C GLU A 259 -2.09 -12.97 -14.96
N TYR A 260 -2.62 -11.83 -14.49
CA TYR A 260 -1.90 -10.97 -13.55
C TYR A 260 -2.17 -11.33 -12.10
N VAL A 261 -3.37 -11.82 -11.79
CA VAL A 261 -3.75 -12.16 -10.42
C VAL A 261 -3.24 -13.55 -10.02
N ALA A 262 -3.14 -14.50 -10.95
CA ALA A 262 -2.70 -15.87 -10.63
C ALA A 262 -1.34 -15.95 -9.93
N PRO A 263 -0.24 -15.32 -10.43
CA PRO A 263 1.06 -15.40 -9.76
C PRO A 263 0.99 -14.92 -8.31
N MET A 264 0.34 -13.78 -8.09
CA MET A 264 0.16 -13.21 -6.76
C MET A 264 -0.70 -14.10 -5.84
N LEU A 265 -1.75 -14.73 -6.36
CA LEU A 265 -2.53 -15.73 -5.60
C LEU A 265 -1.71 -16.97 -5.28
N CYS A 266 -0.85 -17.43 -6.19
CA CYS A 266 0.04 -18.55 -5.91
C CYS A 266 1.01 -18.21 -4.76
N SER A 267 1.60 -17.01 -4.77
CA SER A 267 2.48 -16.55 -3.69
C SER A 267 1.73 -16.42 -2.37
N LEU A 268 0.51 -15.87 -2.38
CA LEU A 268 -0.36 -15.80 -1.20
C LEU A 268 -0.70 -17.19 -0.65
N TRP A 269 -1.15 -18.12 -1.48
CA TRP A 269 -1.54 -19.47 -1.04
C TRP A 269 -0.35 -20.33 -0.61
N ALA A 270 0.82 -20.14 -1.22
CA ALA A 270 2.06 -20.75 -0.74
C ALA A 270 2.44 -20.22 0.66
N ARG A 271 2.20 -18.93 0.97
CA ARG A 271 2.37 -18.38 2.31
C ARG A 271 1.35 -18.97 3.29
N ILE A 272 0.07 -18.93 2.94
CA ILE A 272 -1.02 -19.52 3.76
C ILE A 272 -0.69 -20.97 4.14
N ALA A 273 -0.21 -21.77 3.20
CA ALA A 273 0.16 -23.17 3.44
C ALA A 273 1.28 -23.35 4.47
N ARG A 274 2.26 -22.44 4.49
CA ARG A 274 3.35 -22.46 5.47
C ARG A 274 2.89 -22.01 6.86
N GLU A 275 1.89 -21.14 6.93
CA GLU A 275 1.52 -20.47 8.18
C GLU A 275 0.25 -21.01 8.85
N THR A 276 -0.48 -21.92 8.19
CA THR A 276 -1.68 -22.56 8.74
C THR A 276 -1.47 -24.04 9.03
N ALA A 277 -2.22 -24.57 10.00
CA ALA A 277 -2.05 -25.95 10.44
C ALA A 277 -2.48 -26.95 9.35
N PRO A 278 -1.69 -28.01 9.09
CA PRO A 278 -2.03 -29.00 8.08
C PRO A 278 -3.27 -29.81 8.46
N GLY A 279 -4.13 -30.07 7.49
CA GLY A 279 -5.35 -30.84 7.66
C GLY A 279 -6.08 -31.09 6.34
N ALA A 280 -7.05 -32.01 6.35
CA ALA A 280 -7.76 -32.42 5.13
C ALA A 280 -8.44 -31.24 4.40
N ALA A 281 -9.04 -30.30 5.15
CA ALA A 281 -9.69 -29.14 4.58
C ALA A 281 -8.68 -28.16 3.95
N GLN A 282 -7.53 -27.95 4.61
CA GLN A 282 -6.44 -27.16 4.04
C GLN A 282 -5.95 -27.83 2.74
N SER A 283 -5.52 -29.09 2.79
CA SER A 283 -4.99 -29.80 1.61
C SER A 283 -5.95 -29.77 0.42
N ALA A 284 -7.25 -30.02 0.65
CA ALA A 284 -8.26 -29.92 -0.39
C ALA A 284 -8.36 -28.51 -0.98
N ALA A 285 -8.26 -27.47 -0.15
CA ALA A 285 -8.26 -26.09 -0.63
C ALA A 285 -7.01 -25.74 -1.45
N LEU A 286 -5.84 -26.15 -0.97
CA LEU A 286 -4.55 -25.96 -1.65
C LEU A 286 -4.56 -26.66 -3.03
N ASP A 287 -4.99 -27.93 -3.10
CA ASP A 287 -5.06 -28.70 -4.34
C ASP A 287 -6.01 -28.06 -5.36
N ALA A 288 -7.21 -27.66 -4.91
CA ALA A 288 -8.20 -27.03 -5.78
C ALA A 288 -7.68 -25.72 -6.39
N LEU A 289 -6.99 -24.89 -5.61
CA LEU A 289 -6.47 -23.61 -6.09
C LEU A 289 -5.18 -23.76 -6.90
N ARG A 290 -4.34 -24.76 -6.59
CA ARG A 290 -3.20 -25.14 -7.42
C ARG A 290 -3.66 -25.46 -8.83
N GLU A 291 -4.69 -26.30 -8.98
CA GLU A 291 -5.26 -26.63 -10.28
C GLU A 291 -5.90 -25.41 -10.94
N LYS A 292 -6.67 -24.61 -10.18
CA LYS A 292 -7.41 -23.47 -10.72
C LYS A 292 -6.51 -22.37 -11.29
N PHE A 293 -5.40 -22.08 -10.60
CA PHE A 293 -4.50 -20.97 -10.93
C PHE A 293 -3.21 -21.44 -11.61
N ALA A 294 -3.03 -22.76 -11.79
CA ALA A 294 -1.82 -23.38 -12.34
C ALA A 294 -0.53 -23.03 -11.57
N CYS A 295 -0.61 -23.03 -10.23
CA CYS A 295 0.52 -22.73 -9.36
C CYS A 295 1.54 -23.88 -9.32
N ALA A 296 2.83 -23.58 -9.15
CA ALA A 296 3.94 -24.54 -9.19
C ALA A 296 4.66 -24.73 -7.83
N TRP A 297 3.89 -24.99 -6.78
CA TRP A 297 4.29 -25.03 -5.36
C TRP A 297 4.21 -26.45 -4.81
#